data_AF-A0A7C5ZB58-F1
#
_entry.id   AF-A0A7C5ZB58-F1
#
_cell.length_a   1.000
_cell.length_b   1.000
_cell.length_c   1.000
_cell.angle_alpha   90.00
_cell.angle_beta   90.00
_cell.angle_gamma   90.00
#
_symmetry.space_group_name_H-M   'P 1'
#
loop_
_entity.id
_entity.type
_entity.pdbx_description
1 polymer ?
#
loop_
_entity_poly.entity_id
_entity_poly.type
_entity_poly.pdbx_seq_one_letter_code
_entity_poly.pdbx_strand_id
1 'polypeptide(L)'
;MVFLLRRGLRILVLITLFASQLGWARVESLRERPLPSPNGRMAANVEWESLGVVGLLRMRLYSPSGTPIASVEVPEISPNPDELHWLDDDWVMCESFLGEHAVGFFYVHARQRRGYLLEILQPNRGSDWNFTVSYSEPGSTMTVSCVGRARSMLFPVLLRDCPKSENEYFSLEFCRNFADEVDGFVSWKKTQRIREFELIGEAALAEGKGGLIVARLDGRHAVLYFPLSATSTKEMLARVRRLDVFTTQSQALLTSTCLFEMSPRWLEGTRFVVECTSSRVGASRSKPARIQLAIGEVPEAVDGAIRISTDTEVVRGRSTLVSPSEPADTEDSELLDDAVDLARQTGTTTPPAILEYPSVPSSTKKKSKRN
;
A
#
# COMPACT_ATOMS: atom_id res chain seq x y z
N MET A 1 -29.50 2.51 31.57
CA MET A 1 -29.89 3.52 30.56
C MET A 1 -28.97 4.75 30.49
N VAL A 2 -28.41 5.24 31.60
CA VAL A 2 -27.51 6.43 31.61
C VAL A 2 -26.14 6.18 30.92
N PHE A 3 -25.72 4.93 30.75
CA PHE A 3 -24.45 4.57 30.09
C PHE A 3 -24.47 4.67 28.55
N LEU A 4 -25.65 4.58 27.92
CA LEU A 4 -25.79 4.68 26.45
C LEU A 4 -25.76 6.14 25.96
N LEU A 5 -26.25 7.09 26.77
CA LEU A 5 -26.20 8.52 26.43
C LEU A 5 -24.77 9.09 26.44
N ARG A 6 -23.87 8.57 27.30
CA ARG A 6 -22.47 9.03 27.37
C ARG A 6 -21.60 8.57 26.20
N ARG A 7 -21.93 7.45 25.53
CA ARG A 7 -21.25 6.98 24.32
C ARG A 7 -21.71 7.73 23.08
N GLY A 8 -23.01 8.02 22.96
CA GLY A 8 -23.55 8.86 21.88
C GLY A 8 -22.99 10.28 21.87
N LEU A 9 -22.83 10.89 23.05
CA LEU A 9 -22.27 12.24 23.18
C LEU A 9 -20.78 12.30 22.82
N ARG A 10 -19.99 11.25 23.11
CA ARG A 10 -18.57 11.18 22.74
C ARG A 10 -18.35 10.95 21.24
N ILE A 11 -19.21 10.14 20.60
CA ILE A 11 -19.20 9.95 19.14
C ILE A 11 -19.65 11.24 18.44
N LEU A 12 -20.65 11.96 18.97
CA LEU A 12 -21.11 13.23 18.41
C LEU A 12 -20.04 14.34 18.57
N VAL A 13 -19.29 14.36 19.68
CA VAL A 13 -18.16 15.28 19.89
C VAL A 13 -16.97 14.92 19.00
N LEU A 14 -16.69 13.62 18.77
CA LEU A 14 -15.68 13.21 17.78
C LEU A 14 -16.09 13.57 16.35
N ILE A 15 -17.36 13.37 15.96
CA ILE A 15 -17.86 13.72 14.63
C ILE A 15 -17.88 15.24 14.42
N THR A 16 -18.18 16.03 15.45
CA THR A 16 -18.13 17.51 15.34
C THR A 16 -16.71 18.07 15.40
N LEU A 17 -15.75 17.41 16.07
CA LEU A 17 -14.32 17.74 16.00
C LEU A 17 -13.68 17.30 14.67
N PHE A 18 -14.07 16.15 14.11
CA PHE A 18 -13.66 15.73 12.76
C PHE A 18 -14.30 16.63 11.69
N ALA A 19 -15.58 17.00 11.84
CA ALA A 19 -16.26 17.88 10.89
C ALA A 19 -15.76 19.33 10.92
N SER A 20 -15.25 19.81 12.06
CA SER A 20 -14.63 21.14 12.14
C SER A 20 -13.19 21.17 11.61
N GLN A 21 -12.47 20.05 11.61
CA GLN A 21 -11.18 19.90 10.92
C GLN A 21 -11.31 19.60 9.42
N LEU A 22 -12.40 18.98 8.98
CA LEU A 22 -12.75 18.76 7.56
C LEU A 22 -12.97 20.08 6.77
N GLY A 23 -13.09 21.22 7.43
CA GLY A 23 -13.27 22.53 6.78
C GLY A 23 -11.99 23.17 6.25
N TRP A 24 -10.80 22.57 6.47
CA TRP A 24 -9.50 23.22 6.20
C TRP A 24 -8.52 22.36 5.38
N ALA A 25 -8.93 21.21 4.85
CA ALA A 25 -8.10 20.50 3.86
C ALA A 25 -8.16 21.27 2.53
N ARG A 26 -7.15 22.11 2.29
CA ARG A 26 -7.00 22.80 1.01
C ARG A 26 -6.34 21.83 0.04
N VAL A 27 -6.98 21.60 -1.10
CA VAL A 27 -6.35 20.87 -2.21
C VAL A 27 -5.15 21.69 -2.66
N GLU A 28 -3.96 21.12 -2.52
CA GLU A 28 -2.72 21.68 -3.02
C GLU A 28 -2.45 21.16 -4.43
N SER A 29 -1.62 21.86 -5.19
CA SER A 29 -1.29 21.48 -6.57
C SER A 29 0.18 21.70 -6.82
N LEU A 30 0.82 20.72 -7.44
CA LEU A 30 2.28 20.70 -7.54
C LEU A 30 2.77 21.79 -8.48
N ARG A 31 2.04 22.00 -9.56
CA ARG A 31 2.34 23.01 -10.57
C ARG A 31 1.16 23.95 -10.75
N GLU A 32 1.46 25.22 -11.05
CA GLU A 32 0.44 26.18 -11.48
C GLU A 32 -0.19 25.80 -12.82
N ARG A 33 0.59 25.14 -13.69
CA ARG A 33 0.16 24.68 -15.02
C ARG A 33 0.41 23.19 -15.18
N PRO A 34 -0.54 22.43 -15.76
CA PRO A 34 -0.33 21.03 -16.07
C PRO A 34 0.88 20.83 -17.00
N LEU A 35 1.66 19.78 -16.74
CA LEU A 35 2.78 19.35 -17.56
C LEU A 35 2.27 18.62 -18.81
N PRO A 36 2.50 19.11 -20.04
CA PRO A 36 2.07 18.44 -21.25
C PRO A 36 2.82 17.12 -21.49
N SER A 37 2.13 16.13 -22.07
CA SER A 37 2.74 14.90 -22.56
C SER A 37 3.68 15.18 -23.74
N PRO A 38 4.66 14.30 -24.03
CA PRO A 38 5.60 14.49 -25.14
C PRO A 38 4.92 14.70 -26.50
N ASN A 39 3.81 13.99 -26.75
CA ASN A 39 3.01 14.14 -27.96
C ASN A 39 1.97 15.30 -27.93
N GLY A 40 1.88 16.04 -26.83
CA GLY A 40 0.95 17.18 -26.65
C GLY A 40 -0.53 16.82 -26.63
N ARG A 41 -0.90 15.52 -26.55
CA ARG A 41 -2.30 15.07 -26.56
C ARG A 41 -2.96 15.15 -25.20
N MET A 42 -2.18 15.17 -24.13
CA MET A 42 -2.65 15.25 -22.77
C MET A 42 -1.74 16.17 -21.96
N ALA A 43 -2.19 16.56 -20.78
CA ALA A 43 -1.32 17.14 -19.77
C ALA A 43 -1.69 16.54 -18.41
N ALA A 44 -0.76 16.59 -17.46
CA ALA A 44 -0.95 16.04 -16.12
C ALA A 44 -0.58 17.07 -15.05
N ASN A 45 -1.23 17.00 -13.90
CA ASN A 45 -0.81 17.69 -12.70
C ASN A 45 -1.07 16.78 -11.50
N VAL A 46 -0.43 17.08 -10.38
CA VAL A 46 -0.64 16.36 -9.13
C VAL A 46 -1.31 17.30 -8.15
N GLU A 47 -2.39 16.82 -7.56
CA GLU A 47 -3.11 17.44 -6.46
C GLU A 47 -2.98 16.53 -5.23
N TRP A 48 -2.90 17.12 -4.04
CA TRP A 48 -2.95 16.34 -2.81
C TRP A 48 -3.73 17.04 -1.72
N GLU A 49 -4.20 16.22 -0.79
CA GLU A 49 -4.90 16.63 0.41
C GLU A 49 -4.26 15.91 1.60
N SER A 50 -3.70 16.66 2.54
CA SER A 50 -3.12 16.12 3.76
C SER A 50 -4.18 16.09 4.86
N LEU A 51 -4.56 14.89 5.30
CA LEU A 51 -5.52 14.66 6.39
C LEU A 51 -4.78 14.00 7.57
N GLY A 52 -3.93 14.77 8.24
CA GLY A 52 -3.03 14.22 9.26
C GLY A 52 -1.94 13.36 8.60
N VAL A 53 -1.77 12.12 9.06
CA VAL A 53 -0.67 11.22 8.64
C VAL A 53 -0.98 10.46 7.35
N VAL A 54 -2.26 10.32 6.97
CA VAL A 54 -2.66 9.68 5.71
C VAL A 54 -3.42 10.69 4.89
N GLY A 55 -2.99 10.91 3.66
CA GLY A 55 -3.64 11.81 2.73
C GLY A 55 -4.04 11.13 1.44
N LEU A 56 -4.47 11.94 0.48
CA LEU A 56 -4.87 11.48 -0.85
C LEU A 56 -3.98 12.14 -1.88
N LEU A 57 -3.32 11.33 -2.71
CA LEU A 57 -2.57 11.79 -3.86
C LEU A 57 -3.41 11.59 -5.12
N ARG A 58 -3.57 12.66 -5.92
CA ARG A 58 -4.45 12.69 -7.09
C ARG A 58 -3.68 13.15 -8.32
N MET A 59 -3.53 12.27 -9.30
CA MET A 59 -3.06 12.65 -10.63
C MET A 59 -4.26 13.14 -11.45
N ARG A 60 -4.26 14.42 -11.80
CA ARG A 60 -5.24 15.03 -12.71
C ARG A 60 -4.74 14.97 -14.15
N LEU A 61 -5.60 14.52 -15.05
CA LEU A 61 -5.33 14.47 -16.49
C LEU A 61 -6.18 15.51 -17.21
N TYR A 62 -5.57 16.20 -18.17
CA TYR A 62 -6.17 17.31 -18.92
C TYR A 62 -6.07 17.04 -20.43
N SER A 63 -7.05 17.55 -21.18
CA SER A 63 -7.01 17.62 -22.64
C SER A 63 -6.00 18.68 -23.11
N PRO A 64 -5.68 18.74 -24.42
CA PRO A 64 -4.82 19.79 -24.98
C PRO A 64 -5.37 21.21 -24.79
N SER A 65 -6.68 21.35 -24.59
CA SER A 65 -7.33 22.63 -24.29
C SER A 65 -7.23 23.04 -22.81
N GLY A 66 -6.56 22.24 -21.97
CA GLY A 66 -6.46 22.47 -20.53
C GLY A 66 -7.70 22.06 -19.75
N THR A 67 -8.64 21.34 -20.36
CA THR A 67 -9.86 20.88 -19.69
C THR A 67 -9.58 19.59 -18.93
N PRO A 68 -9.94 19.46 -17.64
CA PRO A 68 -9.81 18.20 -16.92
C PRO A 68 -10.65 17.09 -17.59
N ILE A 69 -10.05 15.90 -17.78
CA ILE A 69 -10.69 14.75 -18.45
C ILE A 69 -10.74 13.49 -17.59
N ALA A 70 -9.86 13.37 -16.59
CA ALA A 70 -9.85 12.27 -15.64
C ALA A 70 -9.04 12.63 -14.39
N SER A 71 -9.25 11.86 -13.31
CA SER A 71 -8.38 11.81 -12.15
C SER A 71 -8.10 10.35 -11.79
N VAL A 72 -6.92 10.11 -11.22
CA VAL A 72 -6.55 8.83 -10.61
C VAL A 72 -6.06 9.14 -9.21
N GLU A 73 -6.61 8.44 -8.23
CA GLU A 73 -6.45 8.74 -6.81
C GLU A 73 -5.96 7.51 -6.07
N VAL A 74 -4.98 7.70 -5.19
CA VAL A 74 -4.42 6.68 -4.31
C VAL A 74 -4.20 7.27 -2.92
N PRO A 75 -4.42 6.49 -1.84
CA PRO A 75 -3.99 6.91 -0.51
C PRO A 75 -2.46 6.88 -0.43
N GLU A 76 -1.89 7.84 0.30
CA GLU A 76 -0.44 7.94 0.56
C GLU A 76 -0.21 8.38 2.01
N ILE A 77 0.84 7.85 2.63
CA ILE A 77 1.28 8.27 3.95
C ILE A 77 1.99 9.63 3.81
N SER A 78 1.47 10.67 4.46
CA SER A 78 2.09 12.01 4.48
C SER A 78 2.43 12.56 3.08
N PRO A 79 1.42 12.75 2.19
CA PRO A 79 1.69 13.10 0.80
C PRO A 79 2.44 14.42 0.68
N ASN A 80 3.55 14.39 -0.04
CA ASN A 80 4.39 15.55 -0.29
C ASN A 80 5.05 15.38 -1.69
N PRO A 81 4.26 15.54 -2.76
CA PRO A 81 4.76 15.36 -4.12
C PRO A 81 5.81 16.41 -4.47
N ASP A 82 6.83 15.99 -5.20
CA ASP A 82 7.96 16.86 -5.58
C ASP A 82 8.14 16.90 -7.10
N GLU A 83 8.48 15.76 -7.71
CA GLU A 83 8.84 15.73 -9.12
C GLU A 83 7.83 14.99 -10.00
N LEU A 84 7.21 15.72 -10.93
CA LEU A 84 6.25 15.19 -11.93
C LEU A 84 6.89 15.08 -13.32
N HIS A 85 6.82 13.90 -13.91
CA HIS A 85 7.38 13.59 -15.23
C HIS A 85 6.48 12.72 -16.09
N TRP A 86 6.56 12.92 -17.40
CA TRP A 86 6.08 11.93 -18.36
C TRP A 86 7.20 10.95 -18.69
N LEU A 87 6.95 9.65 -18.48
CA LEU A 87 7.87 8.57 -18.82
C LEU A 87 7.79 8.19 -20.30
N ASP A 88 6.58 8.29 -20.87
CA ASP A 88 6.31 8.23 -22.30
C ASP A 88 5.03 9.02 -22.64
N ASP A 89 4.42 8.72 -23.79
CA ASP A 89 3.18 9.34 -24.24
C ASP A 89 1.95 9.02 -23.39
N ASP A 90 1.97 7.93 -22.63
CA ASP A 90 0.83 7.34 -21.93
C ASP A 90 1.07 7.14 -20.43
N TRP A 91 2.32 7.22 -19.96
CA TRP A 91 2.73 7.04 -18.58
C TRP A 91 3.27 8.33 -17.99
N VAL A 92 2.68 8.72 -16.86
CA VAL A 92 3.11 9.84 -16.03
C VAL A 92 3.48 9.32 -14.66
N MET A 93 4.48 9.92 -14.02
CA MET A 93 4.90 9.58 -12.68
C MET A 93 5.08 10.82 -11.81
N CYS A 94 4.88 10.66 -10.51
CA CYS A 94 5.24 11.63 -9.49
C CYS A 94 6.07 10.95 -8.41
N GLU A 95 7.20 11.55 -8.04
CA GLU A 95 7.86 11.24 -6.78
C GLU A 95 7.14 11.97 -5.64
N SER A 96 7.03 11.32 -4.48
CA SER A 96 6.50 11.90 -3.25
C SER A 96 7.48 11.64 -2.12
N PHE A 97 7.88 12.70 -1.42
CA PHE A 97 8.89 12.63 -0.38
C PHE A 97 8.25 12.35 0.98
N LEU A 98 8.46 11.15 1.52
CA LEU A 98 7.85 10.73 2.78
C LEU A 98 8.76 10.92 4.00
N GLY A 99 10.03 11.31 3.79
CA GLY A 99 11.01 11.56 4.85
C GLY A 99 12.43 11.14 4.49
N GLU A 100 13.37 11.29 5.43
CA GLU A 100 14.78 10.90 5.22
C GLU A 100 14.95 9.42 4.88
N HIS A 101 14.05 8.57 5.37
CA HIS A 101 14.08 7.13 5.19
C HIS A 101 12.83 6.55 4.49
N ALA A 102 12.04 7.39 3.84
CA ALA A 102 10.84 6.96 3.15
C ALA A 102 10.64 7.72 1.83
N VAL A 103 10.20 7.01 0.79
CA VAL A 103 9.93 7.59 -0.54
C VAL A 103 8.73 6.90 -1.18
N GLY A 104 7.93 7.67 -1.90
CA GLY A 104 6.79 7.23 -2.68
C GLY A 104 7.00 7.46 -4.17
N PHE A 105 6.62 6.49 -5.00
CA PHE A 105 6.61 6.61 -6.46
C PHE A 105 5.22 6.33 -7.00
N PHE A 106 4.54 7.36 -7.49
CA PHE A 106 3.18 7.27 -8.02
C PHE A 106 3.18 7.28 -9.54
N TYR A 107 2.87 6.14 -10.15
CA TYR A 107 2.77 5.95 -11.60
C TYR A 107 1.32 5.91 -12.04
N VAL A 108 1.01 6.56 -13.16
CA VAL A 108 -0.32 6.53 -13.77
C VAL A 108 -0.23 6.23 -15.26
N HIS A 109 -0.92 5.17 -15.68
CA HIS A 109 -1.20 4.96 -17.10
C HIS A 109 -2.39 5.84 -17.51
N ALA A 110 -2.09 7.00 -18.07
CA ALA A 110 -3.04 8.07 -18.34
C ALA A 110 -4.23 7.63 -19.21
N ARG A 111 -3.96 6.82 -20.25
CA ARG A 111 -4.99 6.29 -21.15
C ARG A 111 -5.92 5.29 -20.49
N GLN A 112 -5.37 4.39 -19.68
CA GLN A 112 -6.15 3.35 -18.98
C GLN A 112 -6.75 3.85 -17.66
N ARG A 113 -6.29 5.01 -17.16
CA ARG A 113 -6.67 5.60 -15.88
C ARG A 113 -6.38 4.66 -14.70
N ARG A 114 -5.23 3.99 -14.77
CA ARG A 114 -4.75 3.11 -13.71
C ARG A 114 -3.60 3.77 -12.97
N GLY A 115 -3.65 3.73 -11.65
CA GLY A 115 -2.65 4.29 -10.75
C GLY A 115 -1.99 3.21 -9.91
N TYR A 116 -0.69 3.37 -9.70
CA TYR A 116 0.17 2.46 -8.97
C TYR A 116 1.08 3.30 -8.09
N LEU A 117 0.95 3.21 -6.79
CA LEU A 117 1.84 3.85 -5.82
C LEU A 117 2.70 2.77 -5.16
N LEU A 118 4.00 2.99 -5.16
CA LEU A 118 4.97 2.21 -4.39
C LEU A 118 5.53 3.10 -3.27
N GLU A 119 5.23 2.76 -2.03
CA GLU A 119 5.83 3.40 -0.86
C GLU A 119 6.91 2.48 -0.29
N ILE A 120 8.09 3.03 -0.07
CA ILE A 120 9.27 2.33 0.46
C ILE A 120 9.68 3.01 1.74
N LEU A 121 9.75 2.26 2.84
CA LEU A 121 10.15 2.76 4.15
C LEU A 121 11.28 1.91 4.72
N GLN A 122 12.34 2.56 5.20
CA GLN A 122 13.45 1.93 5.92
C GLN A 122 13.58 2.54 7.32
N PRO A 123 12.74 2.15 8.28
CA PRO A 123 12.65 2.84 9.57
C PRO A 123 13.98 2.87 10.34
N ASN A 124 14.82 1.85 10.16
CA ASN A 124 16.15 1.80 10.76
C ASN A 124 17.21 1.57 9.68
N ARG A 125 18.31 2.31 9.73
CA ARG A 125 19.44 2.08 8.83
C ARG A 125 19.95 0.64 8.96
N GLY A 126 19.99 -0.08 7.84
CA GLY A 126 20.42 -1.47 7.80
C GLY A 126 19.33 -2.50 8.11
N SER A 127 18.08 -2.08 8.35
CA SER A 127 16.93 -2.99 8.36
C SER A 127 16.46 -3.35 6.96
N ASP A 128 15.66 -4.41 6.88
CA ASP A 128 14.86 -4.73 5.69
C ASP A 128 13.94 -3.54 5.35
N TRP A 129 13.68 -3.34 4.05
CA TRP A 129 12.73 -2.34 3.60
C TRP A 129 11.29 -2.83 3.77
N ASN A 130 10.42 -1.93 4.19
CA ASN A 130 8.98 -2.11 4.19
C ASN A 130 8.41 -1.52 2.91
N PHE A 131 7.54 -2.28 2.25
CA PHE A 131 6.91 -1.88 1.01
C PHE A 131 5.40 -1.85 1.19
N THR A 132 4.77 -0.78 0.74
CA THR A 132 3.32 -0.68 0.59
C THR A 132 2.99 -0.37 -0.87
N VAL A 133 1.99 -1.05 -1.40
CA VAL A 133 1.50 -0.85 -2.76
C VAL A 133 0.06 -0.38 -2.69
N SER A 134 -0.22 0.78 -3.28
CA SER A 134 -1.59 1.24 -3.53
C SER A 134 -1.89 1.19 -5.03
N TYR A 135 -3.10 0.75 -5.36
CA TYR A 135 -3.57 0.54 -6.73
C TYR A 135 -4.96 1.16 -6.88
N SER A 136 -5.19 1.76 -8.04
CA SER A 136 -6.45 2.39 -8.39
C SER A 136 -6.77 2.20 -9.86
N GLU A 137 -7.96 1.72 -10.17
CA GLU A 137 -8.54 1.75 -11.51
C GLU A 137 -10.02 2.12 -11.44
N PRO A 138 -10.68 2.46 -12.56
CA PRO A 138 -12.10 2.81 -12.53
C PRO A 138 -12.95 1.71 -11.87
N GLY A 139 -13.50 2.02 -10.69
CA GLY A 139 -14.38 1.13 -9.92
C GLY A 139 -13.68 0.14 -8.99
N SER A 140 -12.35 0.18 -8.85
CA SER A 140 -11.62 -0.70 -7.92
C SER A 140 -10.37 -0.04 -7.37
N THR A 141 -10.19 -0.09 -6.06
CA THR A 141 -8.97 0.35 -5.37
C THR A 141 -8.46 -0.73 -4.42
N MET A 142 -7.19 -0.66 -4.07
CA MET A 142 -6.53 -1.60 -3.17
C MET A 142 -5.29 -0.96 -2.58
N THR A 143 -5.03 -1.24 -1.30
CA THR A 143 -3.73 -1.01 -0.67
C THR A 143 -3.29 -2.31 -0.01
N VAL A 144 -2.01 -2.67 -0.16
CA VAL A 144 -1.46 -3.89 0.42
C VAL A 144 -0.01 -3.67 0.86
N SER A 145 0.29 -4.00 2.11
CA SER A 145 1.67 -4.12 2.56
C SER A 145 2.27 -5.40 2.03
N CYS A 146 3.58 -5.37 1.77
CA CYS A 146 4.31 -6.52 1.24
C CYS A 146 5.39 -6.99 2.21
N VAL A 147 5.67 -8.29 2.16
CA VAL A 147 6.81 -8.91 2.85
C VAL A 147 8.09 -8.47 2.14
N GLY A 148 8.86 -7.59 2.78
CA GLY A 148 10.19 -7.21 2.34
C GLY A 148 11.28 -8.12 2.90
N ARG A 149 12.36 -8.31 2.15
CA ARG A 149 13.62 -8.86 2.64
C ARG A 149 14.75 -8.15 1.92
N ALA A 150 15.62 -7.47 2.68
CA ALA A 150 16.57 -6.50 2.16
C ALA A 150 15.89 -5.54 1.17
N ARG A 151 16.19 -5.66 -0.13
CA ARG A 151 15.63 -4.83 -1.21
C ARG A 151 14.69 -5.58 -2.15
N SER A 152 14.19 -6.73 -1.71
CA SER A 152 13.23 -7.53 -2.46
C SER A 152 11.86 -7.43 -1.80
N MET A 153 10.84 -7.13 -2.61
CA MET A 153 9.45 -7.33 -2.25
C MET A 153 9.07 -8.76 -2.63
N LEU A 154 8.69 -9.58 -1.66
CA LEU A 154 8.55 -11.03 -1.85
C LEU A 154 7.10 -11.49 -2.00
N PHE A 155 6.15 -10.81 -1.38
CA PHE A 155 4.74 -11.22 -1.37
C PHE A 155 3.84 -10.07 -0.87
N PRO A 156 2.61 -9.87 -1.37
CA PRO A 156 1.95 -10.61 -2.46
C PRO A 156 2.32 -10.12 -3.85
N VAL A 157 3.02 -8.99 -3.95
CA VAL A 157 3.61 -8.48 -5.18
C VAL A 157 5.10 -8.80 -5.14
N LEU A 158 5.64 -9.32 -6.24
CA LEU A 158 7.01 -9.80 -6.32
C LEU A 158 7.88 -8.83 -7.14
N LEU A 159 8.84 -8.18 -6.48
CA LEU A 159 9.93 -7.43 -7.09
C LEU A 159 11.25 -7.88 -6.46
N ARG A 160 12.06 -8.65 -7.19
CA ARG A 160 13.31 -9.24 -6.65
C ARG A 160 14.43 -8.22 -6.49
N ASP A 161 14.54 -7.31 -7.44
CA ASP A 161 15.63 -6.35 -7.51
C ASP A 161 15.04 -4.95 -7.62
N CYS A 162 14.65 -4.36 -6.48
CA CYS A 162 14.29 -2.96 -6.47
C CYS A 162 15.49 -2.12 -6.96
N PRO A 163 15.27 -1.04 -7.72
CA PRO A 163 16.35 -0.27 -8.33
C PRO A 163 17.37 0.30 -7.33
N LYS A 164 18.66 0.34 -7.73
CA LYS A 164 19.80 0.75 -6.87
C LYS A 164 20.03 2.25 -6.81
N SER A 165 19.53 2.96 -7.81
CA SER A 165 19.55 4.41 -7.87
C SER A 165 18.14 4.93 -8.05
N GLU A 166 17.90 6.14 -7.56
CA GLU A 166 16.65 6.87 -7.71
C GLU A 166 16.22 6.95 -9.18
N ASN A 167 17.15 7.32 -10.07
CA ASN A 167 16.94 7.45 -11.52
C ASN A 167 16.32 6.20 -12.18
N GLU A 168 16.59 5.00 -11.66
CA GLU A 168 16.01 3.78 -12.21
C GLU A 168 14.51 3.64 -11.87
N TYR A 169 14.04 4.23 -10.76
CA TYR A 169 12.61 4.35 -10.45
C TYR A 169 11.91 5.31 -11.42
N PHE A 170 12.63 6.28 -12.00
CA PHE A 170 12.14 7.17 -13.06
C PHE A 170 12.21 6.53 -14.46
N SER A 171 12.41 5.20 -14.56
CA SER A 171 12.45 4.52 -15.85
C SER A 171 11.10 3.94 -16.25
N LEU A 172 10.79 4.04 -17.55
CA LEU A 172 9.60 3.42 -18.14
C LEU A 172 9.62 1.88 -18.01
N GLU A 173 10.81 1.28 -18.07
CA GLU A 173 10.99 -0.17 -17.93
C GLU A 173 10.58 -0.64 -16.53
N PHE A 174 11.10 0.01 -15.48
CA PHE A 174 10.71 -0.29 -14.11
C PHE A 174 9.21 -0.08 -13.90
N CYS A 175 8.67 1.06 -14.36
CA CYS A 175 7.25 1.38 -14.24
C CYS A 175 6.35 0.28 -14.83
N ARG A 176 6.66 -0.21 -16.03
CA ARG A 176 5.89 -1.28 -16.69
C ARG A 176 6.02 -2.61 -15.96
N ASN A 177 7.23 -2.98 -15.56
CA ASN A 177 7.46 -4.20 -14.79
C ASN A 177 6.68 -4.16 -13.46
N PHE A 178 6.76 -3.06 -12.73
CA PHE A 178 6.00 -2.88 -11.49
C PHE A 178 4.50 -2.99 -11.72
N ALA A 179 3.96 -2.30 -12.73
CA ALA A 179 2.54 -2.35 -13.07
C ALA A 179 2.07 -3.78 -13.41
N ASP A 180 2.87 -4.55 -14.16
CA ASP A 180 2.56 -5.94 -14.52
C ASP A 180 2.50 -6.87 -13.30
N GLU A 181 3.38 -6.64 -12.33
CA GLU A 181 3.41 -7.40 -11.08
C GLU A 181 2.21 -7.08 -10.18
N VAL A 182 1.85 -5.79 -10.06
CA VAL A 182 0.64 -5.36 -9.33
C VAL A 182 -0.63 -5.88 -10.01
N ASP A 183 -0.75 -5.76 -11.33
CA ASP A 183 -1.88 -6.27 -12.10
C ASP A 183 -2.00 -7.80 -11.97
N GLY A 184 -0.86 -8.51 -11.84
CA GLY A 184 -0.82 -9.93 -11.53
C GLY A 184 -1.53 -10.27 -10.21
N PHE A 185 -1.26 -9.51 -9.15
CA PHE A 185 -1.93 -9.67 -7.86
C PHE A 185 -3.41 -9.29 -7.91
N VAL A 186 -3.75 -8.15 -8.54
CA VAL A 186 -5.14 -7.70 -8.70
C VAL A 186 -5.97 -8.75 -9.45
N SER A 187 -5.42 -9.31 -10.53
CA SER A 187 -6.06 -10.38 -11.30
C SER A 187 -6.30 -11.62 -10.45
N TRP A 188 -5.30 -12.06 -9.69
CA TRP A 188 -5.43 -13.20 -8.78
C TRP A 188 -6.51 -12.97 -7.72
N LYS A 189 -6.56 -11.79 -7.07
CA LYS A 189 -7.63 -11.47 -6.09
C LYS A 189 -9.02 -11.60 -6.72
N LYS A 190 -9.20 -11.06 -7.94
CA LYS A 190 -10.46 -11.16 -8.67
C LYS A 190 -10.82 -12.61 -8.98
N THR A 191 -9.87 -13.43 -9.42
CA THR A 191 -10.06 -14.86 -9.68
C THR A 191 -10.43 -15.64 -8.41
N GLN A 192 -9.77 -15.36 -7.30
CA GLN A 192 -10.06 -15.98 -6.00
C GLN A 192 -11.29 -15.38 -5.31
N ARG A 193 -11.89 -14.33 -5.88
CA ARG A 193 -13.03 -13.57 -5.33
C ARG A 193 -12.74 -12.97 -3.95
N ILE A 194 -11.49 -12.64 -3.68
CA ILE A 194 -11.03 -11.99 -2.44
C ILE A 194 -11.23 -10.48 -2.58
N ARG A 195 -12.02 -9.88 -1.70
CA ARG A 195 -12.27 -8.43 -1.69
C ARG A 195 -11.24 -7.74 -0.81
N GLU A 196 -11.10 -8.23 0.42
CA GLU A 196 -10.19 -7.71 1.43
C GLU A 196 -9.02 -8.66 1.62
N PHE A 197 -7.81 -8.11 1.56
CA PHE A 197 -6.57 -8.84 1.74
C PHE A 197 -5.64 -8.02 2.63
N GLU A 198 -5.20 -8.61 3.73
CA GLU A 198 -4.33 -7.93 4.70
C GLU A 198 -3.30 -8.93 5.23
N LEU A 199 -2.04 -8.50 5.31
CA LEU A 199 -0.99 -9.27 5.96
C LEU A 199 -1.03 -9.03 7.48
N ILE A 200 -0.93 -10.11 8.25
CA ILE A 200 -1.03 -10.08 9.70
C ILE A 200 0.28 -10.58 10.29
N GLY A 201 1.10 -9.66 10.78
CA GLY A 201 2.38 -9.95 11.42
C GLY A 201 3.50 -10.37 10.46
N GLU A 202 4.55 -10.97 11.02
CA GLU A 202 5.79 -11.26 10.29
C GLU A 202 5.70 -12.52 9.42
N ALA A 203 6.55 -12.59 8.38
CA ALA A 203 6.69 -13.78 7.55
C ALA A 203 7.77 -14.73 8.11
N ALA A 204 7.51 -16.04 8.08
CA ALA A 204 8.53 -17.06 8.30
C ALA A 204 9.12 -17.51 6.96
N LEU A 205 10.32 -17.00 6.66
CA LEU A 205 11.07 -17.34 5.45
C LEU A 205 12.08 -18.45 5.76
N ALA A 206 12.14 -19.48 4.92
CA ALA A 206 13.15 -20.53 5.03
C ALA A 206 13.62 -20.95 3.63
N GLU A 207 14.93 -20.78 3.37
CA GLU A 207 15.56 -21.28 2.15
C GLU A 207 15.32 -22.79 2.01
N GLY A 208 15.03 -23.23 0.78
CA GLY A 208 14.69 -24.63 0.51
C GLY A 208 13.27 -25.05 0.90
N LYS A 209 12.51 -24.23 1.64
CA LYS A 209 11.13 -24.53 2.03
C LYS A 209 10.11 -23.54 1.45
N GLY A 210 10.43 -22.25 1.43
CA GLY A 210 9.55 -21.16 1.00
C GLY A 210 9.18 -20.21 2.15
N GLY A 211 8.11 -19.45 1.97
CA GLY A 211 7.60 -18.48 2.94
C GLY A 211 6.25 -18.88 3.54
N LEU A 212 6.03 -18.53 4.80
CA LEU A 212 4.74 -18.58 5.48
C LEU A 212 4.37 -17.19 5.97
N ILE A 213 3.10 -16.82 5.78
CA ILE A 213 2.51 -15.62 6.35
C ILE A 213 1.15 -15.94 6.94
N VAL A 214 0.70 -15.12 7.87
CA VAL A 214 -0.70 -15.06 8.24
C VAL A 214 -1.34 -13.89 7.49
N ALA A 215 -2.51 -14.12 6.90
CA ALA A 215 -3.27 -13.08 6.22
C ALA A 215 -4.74 -13.12 6.67
N ARG A 216 -5.41 -11.97 6.60
CA ARG A 216 -6.85 -11.84 6.76
C ARG A 216 -7.47 -11.68 5.37
N LEU A 217 -8.28 -12.65 4.98
CA LEU A 217 -8.97 -12.72 3.69
C LEU A 217 -10.48 -12.60 3.95
N ASP A 218 -11.09 -11.50 3.52
CA ASP A 218 -12.51 -11.20 3.77
C ASP A 218 -12.92 -11.43 5.25
N GLY A 219 -12.12 -10.88 6.17
CA GLY A 219 -12.32 -10.99 7.62
C GLY A 219 -11.91 -12.33 8.24
N ARG A 220 -11.43 -13.32 7.47
CA ARG A 220 -11.01 -14.64 7.99
C ARG A 220 -9.49 -14.80 7.97
N HIS A 221 -8.91 -15.22 9.09
CA HIS A 221 -7.47 -15.49 9.17
C HIS A 221 -7.14 -16.78 8.44
N ALA A 222 -6.05 -16.80 7.69
CA ALA A 222 -5.52 -17.99 7.05
C ALA A 222 -3.99 -17.93 7.04
N VAL A 223 -3.35 -19.09 7.06
CA VAL A 223 -1.91 -19.17 6.77
C VAL A 223 -1.76 -19.35 5.27
N LEU A 224 -0.94 -18.53 4.64
CA LEU A 224 -0.59 -18.68 3.23
C LEU A 224 0.87 -19.13 3.14
N TYR A 225 1.07 -20.20 2.38
CA TYR A 225 2.37 -20.62 1.90
C TYR A 225 2.63 -20.01 0.53
N PHE A 226 3.83 -19.48 0.30
CA PHE A 226 4.26 -19.00 -1.01
C PHE A 226 5.68 -19.47 -1.33
N PRO A 227 5.98 -19.81 -2.60
CA PRO A 227 7.32 -20.17 -3.00
C PRO A 227 8.19 -18.91 -3.11
N LEU A 228 9.34 -18.95 -2.47
CA LEU A 228 10.40 -17.97 -2.65
C LEU A 228 11.14 -18.16 -3.98
N SER A 229 11.02 -19.28 -4.71
CA SER A 229 11.71 -19.45 -6.01
C SER A 229 11.07 -18.77 -7.21
N ALA A 230 9.83 -18.27 -7.07
CA ALA A 230 9.11 -17.67 -8.17
C ALA A 230 9.82 -16.42 -8.72
N THR A 231 9.71 -16.19 -10.03
CA THR A 231 10.31 -15.04 -10.73
C THR A 231 9.32 -13.95 -11.09
N SER A 232 8.02 -14.21 -10.95
CA SER A 232 6.95 -13.21 -11.11
C SER A 232 5.82 -13.44 -10.10
N THR A 233 5.01 -12.41 -9.87
CA THR A 233 3.82 -12.44 -9.02
C THR A 233 2.83 -13.48 -9.53
N LYS A 234 2.63 -13.57 -10.85
CA LYS A 234 1.71 -14.56 -11.45
C LYS A 234 2.16 -15.99 -11.16
N GLU A 235 3.45 -16.28 -11.34
CA GLU A 235 4.00 -17.61 -11.04
C GLU A 235 3.90 -17.93 -9.54
N MET A 236 4.28 -16.98 -8.69
CA MET A 236 4.19 -17.12 -7.24
C MET A 236 2.76 -17.44 -6.81
N LEU A 237 1.79 -16.61 -7.21
CA LEU A 237 0.39 -16.72 -6.81
C LEU A 237 -0.30 -17.97 -7.38
N ALA A 238 0.16 -18.50 -8.52
CA ALA A 238 -0.30 -19.79 -9.04
C ALA A 238 0.09 -20.98 -8.14
N ARG A 239 1.15 -20.82 -7.35
CA ARG A 239 1.70 -21.84 -6.44
C ARG A 239 1.40 -21.57 -4.97
N VAL A 240 0.77 -20.44 -4.65
CA VAL A 240 0.34 -20.11 -3.29
C VAL A 240 -0.65 -21.14 -2.79
N ARG A 241 -0.47 -21.59 -1.55
CA ARG A 241 -1.38 -22.53 -0.89
C ARG A 241 -1.97 -21.88 0.35
N ARG A 242 -3.29 -21.90 0.43
CA ARG A 242 -4.04 -21.55 1.64
C ARG A 242 -4.08 -22.76 2.56
N LEU A 243 -3.70 -22.56 3.81
CA LEU A 243 -3.65 -23.60 4.84
C LEU A 243 -4.67 -23.22 5.92
N ASP A 244 -5.82 -23.89 5.89
CA ASP A 244 -6.92 -23.66 6.84
C ASP A 244 -6.63 -24.36 8.18
N VAL A 245 -5.68 -23.81 8.94
CA VAL A 245 -5.22 -24.38 10.22
C VAL A 245 -5.88 -23.76 11.45
N PHE A 246 -6.55 -22.63 11.30
CA PHE A 246 -7.25 -21.98 12.41
C PHE A 246 -8.63 -22.61 12.64
N THR A 247 -8.85 -23.15 13.83
CA THR A 247 -10.15 -23.64 14.26
C THR A 247 -11.19 -22.52 14.40
N THR A 248 -12.47 -22.85 14.43
CA THR A 248 -13.55 -21.87 14.73
C THR A 248 -13.30 -21.10 16.03
N GLN A 249 -12.76 -21.77 17.05
CA GLN A 249 -12.43 -21.14 18.32
C GLN A 249 -11.26 -20.15 18.18
N SER A 250 -10.20 -20.53 17.47
CA SER A 250 -9.07 -19.64 17.19
C SER A 250 -9.52 -18.42 16.38
N GLN A 251 -10.36 -18.62 15.36
CA GLN A 251 -10.93 -17.52 14.57
C GLN A 251 -11.72 -16.54 15.45
N ALA A 252 -12.61 -17.04 16.31
CA ALA A 252 -13.40 -16.20 17.22
C ALA A 252 -12.52 -15.42 18.22
N LEU A 253 -11.43 -16.02 18.69
CA LEU A 253 -10.47 -15.34 19.56
C LEU A 253 -9.75 -14.20 18.82
N LEU A 254 -9.33 -14.45 17.59
CA LEU A 254 -8.65 -13.47 16.75
C LEU A 254 -9.56 -12.33 16.32
N THR A 255 -10.84 -12.59 16.06
CA THR A 255 -11.83 -11.54 15.77
C THR A 255 -12.15 -10.68 17.00
N SER A 256 -12.12 -11.25 18.20
CA SER A 256 -12.51 -10.54 19.43
C SER A 256 -11.38 -9.72 20.07
N THR A 257 -10.13 -9.92 19.65
CA THR A 257 -8.97 -9.28 20.26
C THR A 257 -8.10 -8.60 19.20
N CYS A 258 -8.06 -7.26 19.21
CA CYS A 258 -7.50 -6.44 18.13
C CYS A 258 -5.98 -6.22 18.19
N LEU A 259 -5.25 -6.89 19.10
CA LEU A 259 -3.87 -6.52 19.49
C LEU A 259 -2.89 -7.71 19.51
N PHE A 260 -3.06 -8.65 18.59
CA PHE A 260 -2.20 -9.82 18.52
C PHE A 260 -1.28 -9.73 17.32
N GLU A 261 0.02 -9.59 17.59
CA GLU A 261 1.04 -9.82 16.58
C GLU A 261 1.14 -11.33 16.35
N MET A 262 0.89 -11.76 15.12
CA MET A 262 0.97 -13.17 14.74
C MET A 262 2.32 -13.45 14.09
N SER A 263 2.93 -14.56 14.47
CA SER A 263 4.21 -15.00 13.93
C SER A 263 4.11 -16.47 13.58
N PRO A 264 4.02 -16.83 12.28
CA PRO A 264 4.26 -18.19 11.85
C PRO A 264 5.74 -18.53 12.06
N ARG A 265 6.03 -19.79 12.33
CA ARG A 265 7.40 -20.29 12.47
C ARG A 265 7.52 -21.71 11.94
N TRP A 266 8.56 -21.95 11.14
CA TRP A 266 8.90 -23.29 10.71
C TRP A 266 9.39 -24.16 11.87
N LEU A 267 8.96 -25.42 11.87
CA LEU A 267 9.46 -26.48 12.72
C LEU A 267 10.34 -27.44 11.89
N GLU A 268 10.69 -28.58 12.47
CA GLU A 268 11.39 -29.65 11.75
C GLU A 268 10.57 -30.16 10.56
N GLY A 269 11.26 -30.47 9.46
CA GLY A 269 10.64 -30.90 8.21
C GLY A 269 9.73 -29.83 7.60
N THR A 270 8.51 -30.24 7.25
CA THR A 270 7.45 -29.46 6.57
C THR A 270 6.46 -28.83 7.55
N ARG A 271 6.65 -29.02 8.86
CA ARG A 271 5.72 -28.56 9.89
C ARG A 271 5.95 -27.11 10.26
N PHE A 272 4.91 -26.45 10.74
CA PHE A 272 4.98 -25.09 11.25
C PHE A 272 4.02 -24.88 12.42
N VAL A 273 4.25 -23.80 13.16
CA VAL A 273 3.38 -23.33 14.24
C VAL A 273 3.02 -21.86 13.97
N VAL A 274 1.82 -21.45 14.39
CA VAL A 274 1.44 -20.04 14.46
C VAL A 274 1.31 -19.65 15.92
N GLU A 275 2.13 -18.70 16.32
CA GLU A 275 2.14 -18.13 17.65
C GLU A 275 1.57 -16.70 17.58
N CYS A 276 0.95 -16.28 18.66
CA CYS A 276 0.49 -14.92 18.84
C CYS A 276 1.11 -14.35 20.11
N THR A 277 1.55 -13.10 20.03
CA THR A 277 2.06 -12.34 21.18
C THR A 277 1.06 -11.25 21.53
N SER A 278 0.63 -11.20 22.79
CA SER A 278 -0.17 -10.10 23.30
C SER A 278 0.74 -8.92 23.64
N SER A 279 0.58 -7.80 22.94
CA SER A 279 1.10 -6.52 23.40
C SER A 279 0.27 -6.07 24.60
N ARG A 280 0.84 -6.12 25.81
CA ARG A 280 0.17 -5.56 26.99
C ARG A 280 0.26 -4.04 26.94
N VAL A 281 -0.86 -3.38 26.72
CA VAL A 281 -1.03 -1.97 27.13
C VAL A 281 -1.15 -1.95 28.66
N GLY A 282 -0.06 -1.63 29.36
CA GLY A 282 -0.07 -1.29 30.80
C GLY A 282 0.86 -2.11 31.72
N ALA A 283 1.91 -1.43 32.20
CA ALA A 283 2.56 -1.50 33.53
C ALA A 283 2.59 -2.84 34.32
N SER A 284 2.84 -3.99 33.69
CA SER A 284 3.07 -5.25 34.41
C SER A 284 4.34 -5.94 33.90
N ARG A 285 5.30 -6.16 34.82
CA ARG A 285 6.64 -6.74 34.58
C ARG A 285 6.67 -8.22 34.13
N SER A 286 5.53 -8.83 33.80
CA SER A 286 5.52 -10.23 33.31
C SER A 286 5.82 -10.27 31.82
N LYS A 287 6.73 -11.15 31.39
CA LYS A 287 7.07 -11.38 29.98
C LYS A 287 5.81 -11.58 29.12
N PRO A 288 5.79 -11.09 27.86
CA PRO A 288 4.67 -11.31 26.97
C PRO A 288 4.40 -12.81 26.82
N ALA A 289 3.14 -13.21 26.99
CA ALA A 289 2.73 -14.60 26.83
C ALA A 289 2.61 -14.90 25.34
N ARG A 290 3.33 -15.93 24.88
CA ARG A 290 3.15 -16.50 23.55
C ARG A 290 2.06 -17.56 23.61
N ILE A 291 1.01 -17.37 22.81
CA ILE A 291 -0.11 -18.30 22.72
C ILE A 291 -0.01 -19.00 21.38
N GLN A 292 0.07 -20.34 21.42
CA GLN A 292 0.00 -21.14 20.22
C GLN A 292 -1.44 -21.18 19.70
N LEU A 293 -1.65 -20.71 18.47
CA LEU A 293 -2.98 -20.65 17.86
C LEU A 293 -3.27 -21.83 16.92
N ALA A 294 -2.24 -22.34 16.26
CA ALA A 294 -2.35 -23.43 15.30
C ALA A 294 -1.00 -24.15 15.10
N ILE A 295 -1.06 -25.41 14.68
CA ILE A 295 0.05 -26.17 14.10
C ILE A 295 -0.44 -26.69 12.76
N GLY A 296 0.42 -26.65 11.75
CA GLY A 296 0.13 -27.19 10.44
C GLY A 296 1.32 -27.88 9.81
N GLU A 297 1.10 -28.34 8.59
CA GLU A 297 2.09 -28.92 7.73
C GLU A 297 1.89 -28.41 6.31
N VAL A 298 2.99 -28.21 5.60
CA VAL A 298 3.01 -27.90 4.17
C VAL A 298 3.57 -29.11 3.42
N PRO A 299 2.72 -30.01 2.88
CA PRO A 299 3.19 -31.17 2.15
C PRO A 299 4.13 -30.76 1.03
N GLU A 300 5.26 -31.45 0.88
CA GLU A 300 6.23 -31.17 -0.18
C GLU A 300 6.70 -29.69 -0.21
N ALA A 301 6.92 -29.08 0.96
CA ALA A 301 7.58 -27.77 1.05
C ALA A 301 9.06 -27.90 0.64
N VAL A 302 9.29 -28.08 -0.66
CA VAL A 302 10.59 -28.02 -1.31
C VAL A 302 10.53 -26.85 -2.25
N ASP A 303 11.45 -25.92 -2.04
CA ASP A 303 11.58 -24.73 -2.87
C ASP A 303 13.01 -24.56 -3.36
N GLY A 304 13.18 -23.92 -4.52
CA GLY A 304 14.50 -23.64 -5.06
C GLY A 304 15.32 -22.73 -4.13
N ALA A 305 16.64 -22.84 -4.17
CA ALA A 305 17.50 -21.83 -3.56
C ALA A 305 17.37 -20.52 -4.33
N ILE A 306 17.35 -19.39 -3.62
CA ILE A 306 17.26 -18.07 -4.23
C ILE A 306 18.35 -17.18 -3.69
N ARG A 307 18.90 -16.36 -4.57
CA ARG A 307 19.76 -15.26 -4.19
C ARG A 307 18.87 -14.06 -3.87
N ILE A 308 18.65 -13.79 -2.59
CA ILE A 308 18.08 -12.51 -2.15
C ILE A 308 19.23 -11.50 -2.14
N SER A 309 19.03 -10.33 -2.75
CA SER A 309 20.02 -9.26 -2.70
C SER A 309 20.23 -8.87 -1.23
N THR A 310 21.46 -8.93 -0.72
CA THR A 310 21.77 -8.56 0.66
C THR A 310 22.13 -7.08 0.81
N ASP A 311 22.15 -6.33 -0.28
CA ASP A 311 22.41 -4.88 -0.26
C ASP A 311 21.21 -4.18 0.41
N THR A 312 21.45 -3.33 1.40
CA THR A 312 20.37 -2.64 2.16
C THR A 312 20.32 -1.13 1.93
N GLU A 313 21.26 -0.56 1.17
CA GLU A 313 21.35 0.90 0.96
C GLU A 313 20.87 1.33 -0.45
N VAL A 314 20.19 2.48 -0.52
CA VAL A 314 20.01 3.28 -1.75
C VAL A 314 21.16 4.28 -1.81
N VAL A 315 21.87 4.33 -2.92
CA VAL A 315 22.76 5.46 -3.18
C VAL A 315 21.89 6.58 -3.76
N ARG A 316 21.45 7.52 -2.91
CA ARG A 316 20.79 8.74 -3.40
C ARG A 316 21.78 9.49 -4.29
N GLY A 317 21.45 9.63 -5.57
CA GLY A 317 22.09 10.64 -6.40
C GLY A 317 21.57 11.97 -5.90
N ARG A 318 22.43 12.84 -5.35
CA ARG A 318 22.01 14.20 -4.97
C ARG A 318 21.32 14.86 -6.17
N SER A 319 20.01 15.07 -6.10
CA SER A 319 19.36 16.12 -6.89
C SER A 319 19.95 17.45 -6.42
N THR A 320 20.77 18.06 -7.27
CA THR A 320 21.56 19.26 -6.97
C THR A 320 20.75 20.55 -7.11
N LEU A 321 19.46 20.58 -6.75
CA LEU A 321 18.64 21.77 -6.86
C LEU A 321 17.66 21.93 -5.68
N VAL A 322 18.18 22.51 -4.60
CA VAL A 322 17.69 23.71 -3.85
C VAL A 322 18.03 23.58 -2.36
N SER A 323 18.54 24.70 -1.84
CA SER A 323 19.25 24.93 -0.57
C SER A 323 18.50 24.58 0.73
N PRO A 324 19.26 24.38 1.83
CA PRO A 324 18.73 23.98 3.12
C PRO A 324 18.14 25.16 3.90
N SER A 325 17.04 24.93 4.58
CA SER A 325 16.61 25.76 5.71
C SER A 325 16.17 24.86 6.86
N GLU A 326 17.01 24.90 7.90
CA GLU A 326 16.83 24.47 9.29
C GLU A 326 16.84 22.96 9.61
N PRO A 327 17.58 22.54 10.66
CA PRO A 327 17.52 21.17 11.16
C PRO A 327 16.18 21.01 11.89
N ALA A 328 15.29 20.16 11.37
CA ALA A 328 14.15 19.71 12.16
C ALA A 328 14.69 18.87 13.33
N ASP A 329 14.43 19.35 14.53
CA ASP A 329 14.69 18.65 15.77
C ASP A 329 13.98 17.28 15.74
N THR A 330 14.74 16.22 16.02
CA THR A 330 14.48 14.86 16.55
C THR A 330 13.05 14.29 16.84
N GLU A 331 11.95 14.88 16.41
CA GLU A 331 10.57 14.39 16.59
C GLU A 331 10.03 13.58 15.40
N ASP A 332 10.69 13.62 14.23
CA ASP A 332 10.23 12.94 13.01
C ASP A 332 10.27 11.40 13.08
N SER A 333 11.14 10.83 13.91
CA SER A 333 11.28 9.37 14.03
C SER A 333 10.10 8.72 14.77
N GLU A 334 9.54 9.38 15.79
CA GLU A 334 8.36 8.85 16.50
C GLU A 334 7.10 8.98 15.63
N LEU A 335 6.99 10.04 14.83
CA LEU A 335 5.89 10.21 13.87
C LEU A 335 5.96 9.20 12.72
N LEU A 336 7.16 8.79 12.28
CA LEU A 336 7.35 7.75 11.27
C LEU A 336 7.06 6.35 11.82
N ASP A 337 7.47 6.05 13.05
CA ASP A 337 7.13 4.78 13.72
C ASP A 337 5.61 4.68 13.96
N ASP A 338 4.99 5.77 14.41
CA ASP A 338 3.52 5.88 14.52
C ASP A 338 2.84 5.82 13.15
N ALA A 339 3.42 6.36 12.08
CA ALA A 339 2.90 6.27 10.71
C ALA A 339 3.03 4.86 10.13
N VAL A 340 4.11 4.13 10.44
CA VAL A 340 4.32 2.72 10.07
C VAL A 340 3.33 1.84 10.83
N ASP A 341 3.16 2.06 12.14
CA ASP A 341 2.18 1.34 12.94
C ASP A 341 0.75 1.73 12.58
N LEU A 342 0.50 2.99 12.18
CA LEU A 342 -0.77 3.44 11.64
C LEU A 342 -1.02 2.89 10.25
N ALA A 343 -0.04 2.79 9.35
CA ALA A 343 -0.18 2.13 8.04
C ALA A 343 -0.49 0.63 8.20
N ARG A 344 0.17 -0.01 9.17
CA ARG A 344 -0.15 -1.39 9.59
C ARG A 344 -1.56 -1.50 10.17
N GLN A 345 -2.07 -0.47 10.85
CA GLN A 345 -3.43 -0.44 11.41
C GLN A 345 -4.51 0.04 10.42
N THR A 346 -4.17 0.89 9.44
CA THR A 346 -5.06 1.56 8.46
C THR A 346 -5.16 0.84 7.11
N GLY A 347 -4.60 -0.38 7.02
CA GLY A 347 -5.13 -1.43 6.13
C GLY A 347 -6.65 -1.70 6.30
N THR A 348 -7.32 -0.94 7.19
CA THR A 348 -8.75 -0.87 7.46
C THR A 348 -9.47 0.36 6.89
N THR A 349 -8.92 1.10 5.92
CA THR A 349 -9.73 2.14 5.25
C THR A 349 -10.72 1.51 4.28
N THR A 350 -11.98 1.49 4.71
CA THR A 350 -13.11 1.51 3.76
C THR A 350 -12.84 2.66 2.79
N PRO A 351 -12.93 2.45 1.46
CA PRO A 351 -12.69 3.53 0.51
C PRO A 351 -13.56 4.74 0.87
N PRO A 352 -13.06 5.98 0.75
CA PRO A 352 -13.93 7.13 0.85
C PRO A 352 -15.09 6.91 -0.12
N ALA A 353 -16.32 7.07 0.38
CA ALA A 353 -17.52 6.91 -0.42
C ALA A 353 -17.33 7.72 -1.70
N ILE A 354 -17.40 7.04 -2.85
CA ILE A 354 -17.46 7.69 -4.16
C ILE A 354 -18.63 8.67 -4.06
N LEU A 355 -18.33 9.97 -4.05
CA LEU A 355 -19.33 10.99 -4.33
C LEU A 355 -19.76 10.73 -5.77
N GLU A 356 -20.89 10.03 -5.93
CA GLU A 356 -21.58 9.94 -7.21
C GLU A 356 -21.92 11.37 -7.65
N TYR A 357 -21.14 11.91 -8.57
CA TYR A 357 -21.48 13.17 -9.20
C TYR A 357 -22.74 12.98 -10.05
N PRO A 358 -23.74 13.89 -9.95
CA PRO A 358 -24.91 13.83 -10.80
C PRO A 358 -24.47 13.98 -12.26
N SER A 359 -24.81 12.98 -13.06
CA SER A 359 -24.66 13.02 -14.51
C SER A 359 -25.32 14.29 -15.06
N VAL A 360 -24.50 15.16 -15.66
CA VAL A 360 -24.97 16.37 -16.34
C VAL A 360 -25.93 15.95 -17.47
N PRO A 361 -27.18 16.45 -17.51
CA PRO A 361 -28.09 16.12 -18.59
C PRO A 361 -27.56 16.72 -19.91
N SER A 362 -27.35 15.85 -20.90
CA SER A 362 -26.94 16.23 -22.25
C SER A 362 -28.00 17.16 -22.87
N SER A 363 -27.69 18.45 -22.98
CA SER A 363 -28.58 19.40 -23.62
C SER A 363 -28.37 19.44 -25.14
N THR A 364 -29.49 19.39 -25.85
CA THR A 364 -29.73 19.88 -27.22
C THR A 364 -29.24 19.08 -28.43
N LYS A 365 -30.13 18.18 -28.93
CA LYS A 365 -30.35 18.05 -30.38
C LYS A 365 -31.40 19.07 -30.81
N LYS A 366 -30.96 20.18 -31.40
CA LYS A 366 -31.81 21.13 -32.12
C LYS A 366 -32.23 20.49 -33.45
N LYS A 367 -33.50 20.09 -33.56
CA LYS A 367 -34.09 19.67 -34.84
C LYS A 367 -34.21 20.87 -35.75
N SER A 368 -33.38 20.91 -36.80
CA SER A 368 -33.66 21.68 -38.01
C SER A 368 -34.71 20.91 -38.81
N LYS A 369 -35.93 21.45 -38.92
CA LYS A 369 -36.92 21.02 -39.91
C LYS A 369 -36.78 21.95 -41.11
N ARG A 370 -36.42 21.36 -42.26
CA ARG A 370 -36.66 21.92 -43.59
C ARG A 370 -38.00 21.36 -44.08
N ASN A 371 -38.95 22.26 -44.32
CA ASN A 371 -40.04 22.27 -45.31
C ASN A 371 -41.17 23.13 -44.77
#